data_AF-A0A4P6AU09-F1
#
_entry.id   AF-A0A4P6AU09-F1
#
_cell.length_a   1.000
_cell.length_b   1.000
_cell.length_c   1.000
_cell.angle_alpha   90.00
_cell.angle_beta   90.00
_cell.angle_gamma   90.00
#
_symmetry.space_group_name_H-M   'P 1'
#
loop_
_entity.id
_entity.type
_entity.pdbx_description
1 polymer ?
#
loop_
_entity_poly.entity_id
_entity_poly.type
_entity_poly.pdbx_seq_one_letter_code
_entity_poly.pdbx_strand_id
1 'polypeptide(L)'
;MDKDLTLKSGNKCLLLKVKRELIPNYFVLAFPETQGEPSTTEVREMLDIGVQYARGLSQELLGDSEAYSVLYSGYSSRREKGWHIHIVLLGNRWKKAWLYFVLCGKNVLQALGLRKDDAPRLI
;
A
#
# COMPACT_ATOMS: atom_id res chain seq x y z
N MET A 1 -7.51 -1.65 12.26
CA MET A 1 -7.18 -3.05 12.57
C MET A 1 -5.75 -3.12 12.14
N ASP A 2 -4.89 -3.14 13.14
CA ASP A 2 -3.46 -2.96 12.95
C ASP A 2 -2.89 -4.31 13.40
N LYS A 3 -2.19 -5.00 12.48
CA LYS A 3 -1.81 -6.39 12.67
C LYS A 3 -0.35 -6.59 12.35
N ASP A 4 0.36 -7.18 13.30
CA ASP A 4 1.76 -7.57 13.15
C ASP A 4 1.83 -8.95 12.47
N LEU A 5 2.70 -9.06 11.48
CA LEU A 5 2.94 -10.28 10.71
C LEU A 5 4.42 -10.58 10.73
N THR A 6 4.79 -11.80 11.10
CA THR A 6 6.19 -12.24 11.10
C THR A 6 6.49 -12.93 9.78
N LEU A 7 7.53 -12.47 9.08
CA LEU A 7 8.07 -13.10 7.87
C LEU A 7 8.92 -14.32 8.24
N LYS A 8 9.19 -15.18 7.26
CA LYS A 8 10.09 -16.35 7.43
C LYS A 8 11.51 -15.97 7.86
N SER A 9 11.96 -14.75 7.55
CA SER A 9 13.24 -14.21 8.01
C SER A 9 13.27 -13.88 9.51
N GLY A 10 12.11 -13.84 10.18
CA GLY A 10 11.96 -13.36 11.54
C GLY A 10 11.65 -11.86 11.64
N ASN A 11 11.82 -11.11 10.54
CA ASN A 11 11.43 -9.71 10.48
C ASN A 11 9.91 -9.54 10.51
N LYS A 12 9.44 -8.36 10.93
CA LYS A 12 8.02 -8.04 11.09
C LYS A 12 7.52 -7.14 9.97
N CYS A 13 6.23 -7.27 9.67
CA CYS A 13 5.46 -6.40 8.81
C CYS A 13 4.22 -5.92 9.55
N LEU A 14 3.75 -4.73 9.23
CA LEU A 14 2.59 -4.11 9.86
C LEU A 14 1.50 -3.91 8.81
N LEU A 15 0.35 -4.55 9.00
CA LEU A 15 -0.84 -4.25 8.21
C LEU A 15 -1.65 -3.18 8.94
N LEU A 16 -1.78 -2.00 8.34
CA LEU A 16 -2.41 -0.82 8.93
C LEU A 16 -3.64 -0.41 8.11
N LYS A 17 -4.73 -0.01 8.77
CA LYS A 17 -5.88 0.63 8.10
C LYS A 17 -5.67 2.14 8.06
N VAL A 18 -5.70 2.73 6.87
CA VAL A 18 -5.56 4.17 6.69
C VAL A 18 -6.90 4.85 6.95
N LYS A 19 -6.98 5.66 8.01
CA LYS A 19 -8.24 6.23 8.53
C LYS A 19 -8.54 7.68 8.09
N ARG A 20 -7.67 8.32 7.29
CA ARG A 20 -7.78 9.76 6.95
C ARG A 20 -7.51 10.07 5.48
N GLU A 21 -7.88 9.16 4.59
CA GLU A 21 -7.69 9.33 3.17
C GLU A 21 -9.02 9.40 2.44
N LEU A 22 -9.05 10.12 1.31
CA LEU A 22 -10.22 10.20 0.41
C LEU A 22 -10.54 8.85 -0.26
N ILE A 23 -9.72 7.83 0.00
CA ILE A 23 -9.84 6.48 -0.53
C ILE A 23 -10.44 5.59 0.56
N PRO A 24 -11.67 5.07 0.38
CA PRO A 24 -12.29 4.18 1.35
C PRO A 24 -11.60 2.81 1.36
N ASN A 25 -11.71 2.08 2.48
CA ASN A 25 -11.20 0.71 2.63
C ASN A 25 -9.75 0.55 2.17
N TYR A 26 -8.91 1.47 2.66
CA TYR A 26 -7.52 1.55 2.29
C TYR A 26 -6.63 1.00 3.42
N PHE A 27 -5.74 0.09 3.07
CA PHE A 27 -4.79 -0.55 3.96
C PHE A 27 -3.38 -0.44 3.39
N VAL A 28 -2.40 -0.50 4.28
CA VAL A 28 -0.98 -0.51 3.92
C VAL A 28 -0.31 -1.65 4.67
N LEU A 29 0.40 -2.51 3.93
CA LEU A 29 1.32 -3.48 4.51
C LEU A 29 2.73 -2.87 4.45
N ALA A 30 3.25 -2.46 5.61
CA ALA A 30 4.53 -1.78 5.72
C ALA A 30 5.61 -2.70 6.29
N PHE A 31 6.84 -2.54 5.80
CA PHE A 31 8.05 -3.05 6.42
C PHE A 31 8.67 -1.93 7.26
N PRO A 32 8.70 -2.05 8.60
CA PRO A 32 9.28 -1.03 9.48
C PRO A 32 10.73 -0.69 9.11
N GLU A 33 11.02 0.60 8.93
CA GLU A 33 12.36 1.11 8.60
C GLU A 33 13.43 0.73 9.64
N THR A 34 13.03 0.47 10.88
CA THR A 34 13.90 0.02 11.96
C THR A 34 14.58 -1.33 11.69
N GLN A 35 14.10 -2.09 10.71
CA GLN A 35 14.66 -3.38 10.27
C GLN A 35 15.50 -3.25 8.99
N GLY A 36 15.70 -2.03 8.50
CA GLY A 36 16.41 -1.77 7.24
C GLY A 36 15.55 -1.97 5.99
N GLU A 37 16.21 -2.24 4.87
CA GLU A 37 15.53 -2.57 3.61
C GLU A 37 15.22 -4.08 3.55
N PRO A 38 14.01 -4.47 3.09
CA PRO A 38 13.69 -5.88 2.93
C PRO A 38 14.49 -6.49 1.77
N SER A 39 14.92 -7.73 1.97
CA SER A 39 15.49 -8.56 0.92
C SER A 39 14.46 -8.90 -0.17
N THR A 40 14.93 -9.29 -1.37
CA THR A 40 14.05 -9.73 -2.46
C THR A 40 13.11 -10.86 -2.06
N THR A 41 13.56 -11.76 -1.18
CA THR A 41 12.73 -12.85 -0.65
C THR A 41 11.62 -12.35 0.27
N GLU A 42 11.92 -11.38 1.13
CA GLU A 42 10.93 -10.75 2.00
C GLU A 42 9.92 -9.93 1.19
N VAL A 43 10.38 -9.22 0.16
CA VAL A 43 9.51 -8.51 -0.78
C VAL A 43 8.48 -9.43 -1.44
N ARG A 44 8.92 -10.61 -1.90
CA ARG A 44 8.01 -11.62 -2.47
C ARG A 44 7.02 -12.13 -1.44
N GLU A 45 7.51 -12.48 -0.25
CA GLU A 45 6.67 -12.96 0.84
C GLU A 45 5.62 -11.91 1.26
N MET A 46 6.02 -10.64 1.36
CA MET A 46 5.11 -9.54 1.66
C MET A 46 4.06 -9.32 0.56
N LEU A 47 4.42 -9.48 -0.72
CA LEU A 47 3.45 -9.42 -1.82
C LEU A 47 2.43 -10.56 -1.73
N ASP A 48 2.89 -11.78 -1.48
CA ASP A 48 2.01 -12.95 -1.29
C ASP A 48 1.06 -12.74 -0.11
N ILE A 49 1.59 -12.29 1.04
CA ILE A 49 0.81 -11.93 2.22
C ILE A 49 -0.19 -10.81 1.89
N GLY A 50 0.25 -9.76 1.20
CA GLY A 50 -0.58 -8.62 0.82
C GLY A 50 -1.78 -9.03 -0.04
N VAL A 51 -1.57 -9.89 -1.04
CA VAL A 51 -2.63 -10.44 -1.89
C VAL A 51 -3.58 -11.32 -1.07
N GLN A 52 -3.07 -12.19 -0.21
CA GLN A 52 -3.90 -13.05 0.64
C GLN A 52 -4.80 -12.23 1.58
N TYR A 53 -4.24 -11.20 2.23
CA TYR A 53 -5.02 -10.29 3.07
C TYR A 53 -6.04 -9.49 2.27
N ALA A 54 -5.66 -9.00 1.09
CA ALA A 54 -6.58 -8.28 0.21
C ALA A 54 -7.79 -9.14 -0.15
N ARG A 55 -7.57 -10.41 -0.49
CA ARG A 55 -8.64 -11.37 -0.79
C ARG A 55 -9.57 -11.60 0.40
N GLY A 56 -9.00 -11.88 1.58
CA GLY A 56 -9.75 -12.10 2.80
C GLY A 56 -10.61 -10.88 3.19
N LEU A 57 -9.98 -9.69 3.21
CA LEU A 57 -10.67 -8.44 3.54
C LEU A 57 -11.74 -8.05 2.51
N SER A 58 -11.52 -8.33 1.23
CA SER A 58 -12.52 -8.05 0.19
C SER A 58 -13.73 -8.95 0.34
N GLN A 59 -13.52 -10.24 0.61
CA GLN A 59 -14.61 -11.17 0.88
C GLN A 59 -15.41 -10.75 2.13
N GLU A 60 -14.71 -10.41 3.22
CA GLU A 60 -15.33 -10.01 4.48
C GLU A 60 -16.14 -8.71 4.37
N LEU A 61 -15.57 -7.69 3.73
CA LEU A 61 -16.15 -6.33 3.73
C LEU A 61 -17.03 -6.03 2.53
N LEU A 62 -16.82 -6.71 1.40
CA LEU A 62 -17.52 -6.45 0.13
C LEU A 62 -18.30 -7.67 -0.39
N GLY A 63 -18.10 -8.85 0.20
CA GLY A 63 -18.73 -10.09 -0.28
C GLY A 63 -18.11 -10.66 -1.57
N ASP A 64 -17.00 -10.07 -2.04
CA ASP A 64 -16.30 -10.46 -3.27
C ASP A 64 -14.79 -10.51 -3.01
N SER A 65 -14.23 -11.71 -3.03
CA SER A 65 -12.80 -11.94 -2.76
C SER A 65 -11.86 -11.30 -3.79
N GLU A 66 -12.33 -10.90 -4.97
CA GLU A 66 -11.52 -10.32 -6.04
C GLU A 66 -11.73 -8.80 -6.20
N ALA A 67 -12.54 -8.19 -5.32
CA ALA A 67 -12.82 -6.75 -5.32
C ALA A 67 -11.71 -5.91 -4.65
N TYR A 68 -10.47 -6.04 -5.09
CA TYR A 68 -9.32 -5.26 -4.58
C TYR A 68 -8.36 -4.79 -5.66
N SER A 69 -7.44 -3.92 -5.27
CA SER A 69 -6.26 -3.57 -6.04
C SER A 69 -5.06 -3.45 -5.10
N VAL A 70 -3.96 -4.05 -5.51
CA VAL A 70 -2.67 -3.98 -4.83
C VAL A 70 -1.78 -3.05 -5.64
N LEU A 71 -1.19 -2.04 -5.00
CA LEU A 71 -0.21 -1.16 -5.62
C LEU A 71 1.13 -1.33 -4.93
N TYR A 72 2.13 -1.69 -5.72
CA TYR A 72 3.51 -1.81 -5.31
C TYR A 72 4.35 -0.81 -6.10
N SER A 73 5.16 -0.03 -5.39
CA SER A 73 6.07 0.95 -5.99
C SER A 73 7.51 0.56 -5.71
N GLY A 74 8.34 0.59 -6.76
CA GLY A 74 9.79 0.44 -6.62
C GLY A 74 10.39 1.65 -5.91
N TYR A 75 11.64 1.52 -5.45
CA TYR A 75 12.30 2.55 -4.62
C TYR A 75 12.19 3.97 -5.21
N SER A 76 12.54 4.15 -6.48
CA SER A 76 12.54 5.48 -7.14
C SER A 76 11.16 6.11 -7.33
N SER A 77 10.08 5.33 -7.21
CA SER A 77 8.70 5.83 -7.33
C SER A 77 7.96 5.91 -5.98
N ARG A 78 8.64 5.61 -4.86
CA ARG A 78 8.08 5.76 -3.51
C ARG A 78 8.15 7.21 -3.05
N ARG A 79 7.25 7.56 -2.13
CA ARG A 79 7.22 8.87 -1.46
C ARG A 79 7.81 8.83 -0.05
N GLU A 80 7.96 7.65 0.53
CA GLU A 80 8.55 7.40 1.84
C GLU A 80 9.69 6.40 1.67
N LYS A 81 10.71 6.47 2.54
CA LYS A 81 11.87 5.58 2.49
C LYS A 81 11.47 4.15 2.80
N GLY A 82 10.55 3.96 3.74
CA GLY A 82 10.03 2.65 4.13
C GLY A 82 9.33 1.90 2.99
N TRP A 83 9.60 0.60 2.92
CA TRP A 83 8.96 -0.30 1.98
C TRP A 83 7.51 -0.55 2.39
N HIS A 84 6.58 -0.45 1.45
CA HIS A 84 5.17 -0.69 1.71
C HIS A 84 4.39 -1.12 0.47
N ILE A 85 3.30 -1.87 0.69
CA ILE A 85 2.30 -2.22 -0.30
C ILE A 85 0.98 -1.54 0.07
N HIS A 86 0.36 -0.91 -0.91
CA HIS A 86 -0.97 -0.34 -0.78
C HIS A 86 -2.02 -1.37 -1.19
N ILE A 87 -3.02 -1.59 -0.34
CA ILE A 87 -4.15 -2.49 -0.60
C ILE A 87 -5.43 -1.66 -0.52
N VAL A 88 -6.16 -1.56 -1.63
CA VAL A 88 -7.41 -0.80 -1.71
C VAL A 88 -8.54 -1.73 -2.12
N LEU A 89 -9.61 -1.78 -1.34
CA LEU A 89 -10.77 -2.61 -1.67
C LEU A 89 -11.76 -1.81 -2.54
N LEU A 90 -12.02 -2.31 -3.75
CA LEU A 90 -12.73 -1.61 -4.80
C LEU A 90 -13.93 -2.44 -5.30
N GLY A 91 -15.07 -2.30 -4.63
CA GLY A 91 -16.28 -3.05 -4.99
C GLY A 91 -16.99 -2.62 -6.28
N ASN A 92 -16.53 -1.57 -6.98
CA ASN A 92 -17.09 -1.18 -8.28
C ASN A 92 -16.15 -0.27 -9.09
N ARG A 93 -16.48 -0.07 -10.37
CA ARG A 93 -15.69 0.75 -11.31
C ARG A 93 -15.60 2.22 -10.90
N TRP A 94 -16.63 2.79 -10.28
CA TRP A 94 -16.63 4.18 -9.83
C TRP A 94 -15.64 4.42 -8.70
N LYS A 95 -15.57 3.52 -7.72
CA LYS A 95 -14.55 3.57 -6.65
C LYS A 95 -13.13 3.45 -7.22
N LYS A 96 -12.95 2.63 -8.25
CA LYS A 96 -11.66 2.50 -8.96
C LYS A 96 -11.29 3.78 -9.72
N ALA A 97 -12.24 4.39 -10.43
CA ALA A 97 -12.03 5.68 -11.09
C ALA A 97 -11.70 6.79 -10.07
N TRP A 98 -12.42 6.82 -8.93
CA TRP A 98 -12.15 7.76 -7.84
C TRP A 98 -10.75 7.58 -7.25
N LEU A 99 -10.32 6.33 -7.02
CA LEU A 99 -8.95 6.04 -6.61
C LEU A 99 -7.94 6.67 -7.58
N TYR A 100 -8.10 6.44 -8.89
CA TYR A 100 -7.20 7.00 -9.89
C TYR A 100 -7.24 8.53 -9.95
N PHE A 101 -8.41 9.14 -9.79
CA PHE A 101 -8.54 10.58 -9.71
C PHE A 101 -7.79 11.17 -8.50
N VAL A 102 -7.98 10.60 -7.31
CA VAL A 102 -7.27 11.02 -6.09
C VAL A 102 -5.75 10.82 -6.24
N LEU A 103 -5.31 9.68 -6.77
CA LEU A 103 -3.89 9.42 -7.01
C LEU A 103 -3.30 10.40 -8.03
N CYS A 104 -4.00 10.65 -9.13
CA CYS A 104 -3.58 11.64 -10.14
C CYS A 104 -3.43 13.02 -9.51
N GLY A 105 -4.45 13.50 -8.78
CA GLY A 105 -4.40 14.79 -8.10
C GLY A 105 -3.21 14.91 -7.13
N LYS A 106 -2.93 13.85 -6.34
CA LYS A 106 -1.76 13.83 -5.45
C LYS A 106 -0.44 13.97 -6.22
N ASN A 107 -0.28 13.26 -7.34
CA ASN A 107 0.92 13.33 -8.17
C ASN A 107 1.07 14.71 -8.84
N VAL A 108 -0.03 15.31 -9.31
CA VAL A 108 -0.01 16.66 -9.90
C VAL A 108 0.41 17.70 -8.85
N LEU A 109 -0.16 17.66 -7.65
CA LEU A 109 0.22 18.56 -6.56
C LEU A 109 1.70 18.43 -6.18
N GLN A 110 2.24 17.21 -6.22
CA GLN A 110 3.66 16.95 -5.99
C GLN A 110 4.54 17.51 -7.12
N ALA A 111 4.15 17.28 -8.38
CA ALA A 111 4.87 17.81 -9.55
C ALA A 111 4.90 19.35 -9.57
N LEU A 112 3.84 19.99 -9.06
CA LEU A 112 3.77 21.45 -8.90
C LEU A 112 4.50 21.98 -7.66
N GLY A 113 5.09 21.11 -6.83
CA GLY A 113 5.80 21.49 -5.60
C GLY A 113 4.88 21.97 -4.46
N LEU A 114 3.56 21.86 -4.62
CA LEU A 114 2.56 22.24 -3.62
C LEU A 114 2.43 21.20 -2.49
N ARG A 115 3.07 20.05 -2.66
CA ARG A 115 3.17 18.97 -1.68
C ARG A 115 4.63 18.55 -1.55
N LYS A 116 5.19 18.63 -0.35
CA LYS A 116 6.54 18.14 -0.03
C LYS A 116 6.43 16.75 0.58
N ASP A 117 7.04 15.79 -0.09
CA ASP A 117 7.13 14.40 0.35
C ASP A 117 8.58 13.94 0.23
N ASP A 118 9.00 12.96 1.04
CA ASP A 118 10.36 12.41 1.07
C ASP A 118 10.66 11.45 -0.09
N ALA A 119 10.15 11.77 -1.29
CA ALA A 119 10.46 11.01 -2.49
C ALA A 119 11.95 11.15 -2.84
N PRO A 120 12.63 10.07 -3.27
CA PRO A 120 14.02 10.15 -3.71
C PRO A 120 14.10 11.10 -4.91
N ARG A 121 14.87 12.18 -4.76
CA ARG A 121 15.15 13.09 -5.88
C ARG A 121 16.05 12.34 -6.85
N LEU A 122 15.56 12.08 -8.05
CA LEU A 122 16.41 11.72 -9.18
C LEU A 122 17.28 12.95 -9.47
N ILE A 123 18.52 12.94 -8.97
CA ILE A 123 19.59 13.84 -9.41
C ILE A 123 20.23 13.22 -10.65
#